data_AF-A0A9D1NN11-F1
#
_entry.id   AF-A0A9D1NN11-F1
#
_cell.length_a   1.000
_cell.length_b   1.000
_cell.length_c   1.000
_cell.angle_alpha   90.00
_cell.angle_beta   90.00
_cell.angle_gamma   90.00
#
_symmetry.space_group_name_H-M   'P 1'
#
loop_
_entity.id
_entity.type
_entity.pdbx_description
1 polymer ?
#
loop_
_entity_poly.entity_id
_entity_poly.type
_entity_poly.pdbx_seq_one_letter_code
_entity_poly.pdbx_strand_id
1 'polypeptide(L)'
;AAAAVAALLGRRWLSALFHAGAAAVAVGGLVTACLAQTWQVELVDAPLAPRGMRQRVVNGDTVTLKAFEIETYPDGMPKQFRTTLTFPEGDRTLAVNRPLRRDGITYYQMSYTRATDPNGQSWWVTLLTLRSDPGAPVVFAGYGLLALAALGLAIRETVR
;
A
#
# COMPACT_ATOMS: atom_id res chain seq x y z
N ALA A 1 -28.59 -8.46 25.97
CA ALA A 1 -28.08 -8.49 24.58
C ALA A 1 -29.11 -7.99 23.57
N ALA A 2 -30.30 -8.59 23.47
CA ALA A 2 -31.32 -8.22 22.47
C ALA A 2 -31.77 -6.74 22.49
N ALA A 3 -32.02 -6.17 23.67
CA ALA A 3 -32.40 -4.76 23.80
C ALA A 3 -31.30 -3.78 23.34
N ALA A 4 -30.02 -4.13 23.55
CA ALA A 4 -28.88 -3.33 23.11
C ALA A 4 -28.72 -3.39 21.58
N VAL A 5 -28.92 -4.56 20.97
CA VAL A 5 -28.92 -4.73 19.51
C VAL A 5 -30.07 -3.96 18.87
N ALA A 6 -31.28 -4.02 19.46
CA ALA A 6 -32.44 -3.26 19.00
C ALA A 6 -32.22 -1.74 19.12
N ALA A 7 -31.54 -1.28 20.17
CA ALA A 7 -31.18 0.12 20.35
C ALA A 7 -30.15 0.59 19.29
N LEU A 8 -29.14 -0.23 18.99
CA LEU A 8 -28.12 0.04 17.96
C LEU A 8 -28.70 0.06 16.54
N LEU A 9 -29.74 -0.73 16.26
CA LEU A 9 -30.52 -0.69 15.01
C LEU A 9 -31.55 0.46 14.97
N GLY A 10 -31.51 1.36 15.96
CA GLY A 10 -32.34 2.58 15.98
C GLY A 10 -32.03 3.48 14.79
N ARG A 11 -33.06 4.01 14.11
CA ARG A 11 -32.94 4.89 12.93
C ARG A 11 -32.02 6.08 13.18
N ARG A 12 -32.05 6.65 14.39
CA ARG A 12 -31.15 7.74 14.81
C ARG A 12 -29.67 7.33 14.77
N TRP A 13 -29.35 6.13 15.23
CA TRP A 13 -27.97 5.63 15.30
C TRP A 13 -27.47 5.25 13.92
N LEU A 14 -28.27 4.54 13.12
CA LEU A 14 -27.92 4.22 11.72
C LEU A 14 -27.69 5.50 10.90
N SER A 15 -28.55 6.51 11.05
CA SER A 15 -28.36 7.80 10.41
C SER A 15 -27.09 8.51 10.90
N ALA A 16 -26.82 8.50 12.21
CA ALA A 16 -25.59 9.09 12.75
C ALA A 16 -24.33 8.38 12.22
N LEU A 17 -24.31 7.04 12.17
CA LEU A 17 -23.21 6.28 11.57
C LEU A 17 -23.00 6.64 10.10
N PHE A 18 -24.10 6.78 9.33
CA PHE A 18 -24.02 7.17 7.92
C PHE A 18 -23.37 8.55 7.76
N HIS A 19 -23.84 9.56 8.49
CA HIS A 19 -23.27 10.92 8.41
C HIS A 19 -21.84 10.97 8.91
N ALA A 20 -21.51 10.26 9.99
CA ALA A 20 -20.15 10.15 10.49
C ALA A 20 -19.22 9.49 9.45
N GLY A 21 -19.69 8.44 8.78
CA GLY A 21 -18.98 7.80 7.68
C GLY A 21 -18.76 8.74 6.49
N ALA A 22 -19.79 9.46 6.05
CA ALA A 22 -19.70 10.44 4.97
C ALA A 22 -18.73 11.58 5.30
N ALA A 23 -18.80 12.12 6.53
CA ALA A 23 -17.89 13.15 7.01
C ALA A 23 -16.43 12.64 7.05
N ALA A 24 -16.21 11.40 7.53
CA ALA A 24 -14.89 10.78 7.55
C ALA A 24 -14.32 10.59 6.14
N VAL A 25 -15.12 10.17 5.16
CA VAL A 25 -14.70 10.08 3.75
C VAL A 25 -14.30 11.45 3.21
N ALA A 26 -15.11 12.49 3.47
CA ALA A 26 -14.81 13.85 3.01
C ALA A 26 -13.52 14.41 3.63
N VAL A 27 -13.37 14.29 4.95
CA VAL A 27 -12.17 14.74 5.68
C VAL A 27 -10.94 13.94 5.25
N GLY A 28 -11.03 12.62 5.19
CA GLY A 28 -9.94 11.77 4.73
C GLY A 28 -9.53 12.09 3.30
N GLY A 29 -10.49 12.32 2.41
CA GLY A 29 -10.24 12.72 1.03
C GLY A 29 -9.54 14.08 0.93
N LEU A 30 -9.94 15.05 1.75
CA LEU A 30 -9.26 16.35 1.83
C LEU A 30 -7.82 16.21 2.34
N VAL A 31 -7.61 15.40 3.39
CA VAL A 31 -6.26 15.10 3.92
C VAL A 31 -5.39 14.45 2.83
N THR A 32 -5.91 13.46 2.11
CA THR A 32 -5.22 12.85 0.97
C THR A 32 -4.89 13.90 -0.09
N ALA A 33 -5.85 14.75 -0.47
CA ALA A 33 -5.64 15.78 -1.51
C ALA A 33 -4.56 16.79 -1.12
N CYS A 34 -4.44 17.16 0.15
CA CYS A 34 -3.47 18.14 0.62
C CYS A 34 -2.11 17.55 1.00
N LEU A 35 -2.07 16.32 1.53
CA LEU A 35 -0.89 15.79 2.22
C LEU A 35 -0.34 14.51 1.60
N ALA A 36 -1.07 13.83 0.71
CA ALA A 36 -0.54 12.62 0.08
C ALA A 36 0.63 12.98 -0.84
N GLN A 37 1.68 12.17 -0.77
CA GLN A 37 2.90 12.35 -1.54
C GLN A 37 3.23 11.05 -2.25
N THR A 38 3.62 11.17 -3.52
CA THR A 38 4.09 10.03 -4.32
C THR A 38 5.42 10.40 -4.94
N TRP A 39 6.40 9.50 -4.84
CA TRP A 39 7.69 9.66 -5.49
C TRP A 39 8.19 8.32 -6.01
N GLN A 40 9.10 8.39 -6.98
CA GLN A 40 9.70 7.22 -7.60
C GLN A 40 11.14 7.07 -7.16
N VAL A 41 11.54 5.84 -6.94
CA VAL A 41 12.87 5.49 -6.47
C VAL A 41 13.43 4.38 -7.33
N GLU A 42 14.52 4.69 -8.02
CA GLU A 42 15.30 3.70 -8.74
C GLU A 42 16.38 3.12 -7.82
N LEU A 43 16.47 1.79 -7.79
CA LEU A 43 17.50 1.05 -7.08
C LEU A 43 18.12 -0.01 -7.99
N VAL A 44 19.44 -0.17 -7.85
CA VAL A 44 20.26 -1.02 -8.71
C VAL A 44 20.94 -2.12 -7.90
N ASP A 45 20.84 -3.36 -8.39
CA ASP A 45 21.51 -4.54 -7.82
C ASP A 45 22.86 -4.78 -8.51
N ALA A 46 23.74 -3.78 -8.45
CA ALA A 46 25.08 -3.85 -9.03
C ALA A 46 26.14 -3.54 -7.96
N PRO A 47 27.03 -4.49 -7.61
CA PRO A 47 28.03 -4.27 -6.56
C PRO A 47 28.95 -3.07 -6.81
N LEU A 48 29.26 -2.79 -8.08
CA LEU A 48 30.15 -1.71 -8.50
C LEU A 48 29.43 -0.38 -8.74
N ALA A 49 28.09 -0.34 -8.72
CA ALA A 49 27.37 0.90 -8.97
C ALA A 49 27.62 1.92 -7.84
N PRO A 50 27.62 3.24 -8.17
CA PRO A 50 27.71 4.29 -7.17
C PRO A 50 26.67 4.12 -6.06
N ARG A 51 27.03 4.46 -4.81
CA ARG A 51 26.13 4.32 -3.66
C ARG A 51 24.75 4.92 -3.91
N GLY A 52 24.68 6.11 -4.52
CA GLY A 52 23.41 6.79 -4.81
C GLY A 52 22.48 6.05 -5.78
N MET A 53 22.97 5.07 -6.55
CA MET A 53 22.14 4.20 -7.39
C MET A 53 21.72 2.92 -6.67
N ARG A 54 22.53 2.46 -5.71
CA ARG A 54 22.28 1.23 -4.96
C ARG A 54 21.40 1.43 -3.72
N GLN A 55 21.40 2.65 -3.19
CA GLN A 55 20.76 2.99 -1.93
C GLN A 55 20.07 4.34 -1.99
N ARG A 56 18.94 4.45 -1.28
CA ARG A 56 18.14 5.67 -1.18
C ARG A 56 17.69 5.88 0.25
N VAL A 57 17.72 7.12 0.70
CA VAL A 57 17.20 7.47 2.02
C VAL A 57 15.71 7.76 1.89
N VAL A 58 14.89 6.97 2.58
CA VAL A 58 13.45 7.08 2.58
C VAL A 58 13.00 7.23 4.02
N ASN A 59 12.44 8.39 4.38
CA ASN A 59 11.98 8.69 5.74
C ASN A 59 13.06 8.48 6.82
N GLY A 60 14.32 8.78 6.50
CA GLY A 60 15.46 8.59 7.40
C GLY A 60 16.13 7.21 7.30
N ASP A 61 15.46 6.21 6.74
CA ASP A 61 16.01 4.87 6.58
C ASP A 61 16.80 4.73 5.28
N THR A 62 17.97 4.10 5.35
CA THR A 62 18.70 3.70 4.14
C THR A 62 18.09 2.42 3.58
N VAL A 63 17.51 2.52 2.39
CA VAL A 63 16.90 1.41 1.66
C VAL A 63 17.79 1.01 0.50
N THR A 64 18.14 -0.28 0.42
CA THR A 64 18.93 -0.84 -0.68
C THR A 64 18.16 -1.96 -1.38
N LEU A 65 18.40 -2.13 -2.69
CA LEU A 65 17.97 -3.34 -3.38
C LEU A 65 18.93 -4.48 -3.02
N LYS A 66 18.38 -5.56 -2.47
CA LYS A 66 19.12 -6.79 -2.19
C LYS A 66 19.07 -7.77 -3.36
N ALA A 67 17.88 -7.95 -3.92
CA ALA A 67 17.65 -8.86 -5.02
C ALA A 67 16.34 -8.54 -5.73
N PHE A 68 16.32 -8.80 -7.03
CA PHE A 68 15.10 -8.88 -7.84
C PHE A 68 14.99 -10.28 -8.45
N GLU A 69 13.85 -10.92 -8.25
CA GLU A 69 13.62 -12.31 -8.64
C GLU A 69 12.32 -12.43 -9.44
N ILE A 70 12.36 -13.25 -10.49
CA ILE A 70 11.20 -13.61 -11.30
C ILE A 70 10.90 -15.08 -11.03
N GLU A 71 9.83 -15.35 -10.29
CA GLU A 71 9.29 -16.70 -10.15
C GLU A 71 8.57 -17.05 -11.46
N THR A 72 8.92 -18.17 -12.09
CA THR A 72 8.30 -18.63 -13.34
C THR A 72 7.51 -19.92 -13.12
N TYR A 73 6.50 -20.13 -13.96
CA TYR A 73 5.87 -21.42 -14.13
C TYR A 73 6.83 -22.41 -14.85
N PRO A 74 6.53 -23.73 -14.85
CA PRO A 74 7.36 -24.72 -15.55
C PRO A 74 7.50 -24.46 -17.07
N ASP A 75 6.53 -23.76 -17.67
CA ASP A 75 6.55 -23.34 -19.08
C ASP A 75 7.39 -22.07 -19.33
N GLY A 76 8.03 -21.52 -18.30
CA GLY A 76 8.85 -20.32 -18.36
C GLY A 76 8.09 -19.01 -18.26
N MET A 77 6.75 -19.03 -18.19
CA MET A 77 5.97 -17.81 -18.06
C MET A 77 6.18 -17.15 -16.69
N PRO A 78 6.31 -15.82 -16.61
CA PRO A 78 6.41 -15.12 -15.34
C PRO A 78 5.17 -15.33 -14.48
N LYS A 79 5.37 -15.84 -13.26
CA LYS A 79 4.34 -16.04 -12.24
C LYS A 79 4.31 -14.89 -11.25
N GLN A 80 5.49 -14.47 -10.77
CA GLN A 80 5.59 -13.42 -9.76
C GLN A 80 6.91 -12.69 -9.86
N PHE A 81 6.86 -11.37 -9.68
CA PHE A 81 8.02 -10.51 -9.56
C PHE A 81 8.21 -10.14 -8.09
N ARG A 82 9.39 -10.43 -7.54
CA ARG A 82 9.71 -10.19 -6.13
C ARG A 82 10.90 -9.25 -6.05
N THR A 83 10.76 -8.23 -5.22
CA THR A 83 11.83 -7.28 -4.92
C THR A 83 12.11 -7.37 -3.44
N THR A 84 13.33 -7.74 -3.08
CA THR A 84 13.78 -7.78 -1.70
C THR A 84 14.61 -6.53 -1.43
N LEU A 85 14.15 -5.75 -0.46
CA LEU A 85 14.81 -4.55 0.00
C LEU A 85 15.44 -4.81 1.36
N THR A 86 16.63 -4.27 1.59
CA THR A 86 17.24 -4.26 2.93
C THR A 86 16.97 -2.92 3.58
N PHE A 87 16.44 -2.99 4.80
CA PHE A 87 16.24 -1.87 5.72
C PHE A 87 17.18 -2.03 6.92
N PRO A 88 17.34 -1.00 7.78
CA PRO A 88 18.17 -1.10 8.98
C PRO A 88 17.80 -2.27 9.92
N GLU A 89 16.54 -2.66 10.01
CA GLU A 89 16.04 -3.76 10.86
C GLU A 89 15.89 -5.09 10.11
N GLY A 90 16.43 -5.16 8.88
CA GLY A 90 16.51 -6.36 8.08
C GLY A 90 15.67 -6.33 6.81
N ASP A 91 15.64 -7.49 6.15
CA ASP A 91 15.13 -7.60 4.79
C ASP A 91 13.60 -7.69 4.76
N ARG A 92 13.00 -7.10 3.73
CA ARG A 92 11.57 -7.20 3.45
C ARG A 92 11.35 -7.37 1.95
N THR A 93 10.37 -8.19 1.59
CA THR A 93 10.06 -8.48 0.20
C THR A 93 8.71 -7.91 -0.17
N LEU A 94 8.62 -7.30 -1.35
CA LEU A 94 7.38 -6.85 -1.98
C LEU A 94 7.19 -7.54 -3.34
N ALA A 95 5.96 -7.51 -3.85
CA ALA A 95 5.62 -8.01 -5.17
C ALA A 95 4.55 -7.12 -5.83
N VAL A 96 4.35 -7.26 -7.14
CA VAL A 96 3.44 -6.41 -7.95
C VAL A 96 2.04 -6.24 -7.35
N ASN A 97 1.48 -7.30 -6.75
CA ASN A 97 0.16 -7.27 -6.08
C ASN A 97 0.23 -7.42 -4.55
N ARG A 98 1.43 -7.36 -3.97
CA ARG A 98 1.67 -7.40 -2.53
C ARG A 98 2.63 -6.28 -2.16
N PRO A 99 2.15 -5.03 -2.08
CA PRO A 99 2.99 -3.90 -1.73
C PRO A 99 3.48 -4.03 -0.28
N LEU A 100 4.68 -3.50 -0.02
CA LEU A 100 5.24 -3.43 1.34
C LEU A 100 4.77 -2.13 1.99
N ARG A 101 4.22 -2.21 3.21
CA ARG A 101 3.83 -1.03 4.01
C ARG A 101 4.76 -0.92 5.21
N ARG A 102 5.36 0.25 5.39
CA ARG A 102 6.32 0.53 6.46
C ARG A 102 6.35 2.03 6.76
N ASP A 103 6.28 2.41 8.03
CA ASP A 103 6.46 3.79 8.52
C ASP A 103 5.61 4.83 7.78
N GLY A 104 4.34 4.49 7.51
CA GLY A 104 3.41 5.35 6.79
C GLY A 104 3.61 5.38 5.26
N ILE A 105 4.61 4.67 4.73
CA ILE A 105 4.93 4.59 3.31
C ILE A 105 4.53 3.23 2.76
N THR A 106 3.91 3.25 1.58
CA THR A 106 3.64 2.04 0.80
C THR A 106 4.58 1.99 -0.41
N TYR A 107 5.33 0.90 -0.52
CA TYR A 107 6.27 0.62 -1.59
C TYR A 107 5.58 -0.31 -2.61
N TYR A 108 5.46 0.17 -3.84
CA TYR A 108 4.90 -0.55 -4.96
C TYR A 108 5.98 -0.89 -5.96
N GLN A 109 5.98 -2.14 -6.44
CA GLN A 109 6.77 -2.51 -7.60
C GLN A 109 6.14 -1.87 -8.84
N MET A 110 6.86 -0.97 -9.51
CA MET A 110 6.35 -0.32 -10.71
C MET A 110 6.93 -0.93 -11.98
N SER A 111 8.25 -1.03 -12.07
CA SER A 111 8.91 -1.65 -13.22
C SER A 111 10.24 -2.26 -12.83
N TYR A 112 10.75 -3.08 -13.73
CA TYR A 112 12.10 -3.64 -13.65
C TYR A 112 12.70 -3.60 -15.05
N THR A 113 14.01 -3.47 -15.11
CA THR A 113 14.76 -3.62 -16.35
C THR A 113 16.09 -4.30 -16.06
N ARG A 114 16.64 -4.94 -17.09
CA ARG A 114 17.98 -5.51 -17.05
C ARG A 114 18.89 -4.55 -17.78
N ALA A 115 19.82 -3.95 -17.07
CA ALA A 115 20.87 -3.14 -17.67
C ALA A 115 22.11 -4.02 -17.91
N THR A 116 22.84 -3.75 -18.99
CA THR A 116 24.06 -4.46 -19.35
C THR A 116 25.15 -3.44 -19.68
N ASP A 117 26.34 -3.61 -19.12
CA ASP A 117 27.50 -2.76 -19.43
C ASP A 117 28.19 -3.18 -20.75
N PRO A 118 29.12 -2.36 -21.28
CA PRO A 118 29.91 -2.73 -22.47
C PRO A 118 30.76 -3.98 -22.31
N ASN A 119 31.01 -4.45 -21.07
CA ASN A 119 31.77 -5.66 -20.77
C ASN A 119 30.87 -6.91 -20.70
N GLY A 120 29.56 -6.77 -20.95
CA GLY A 120 28.57 -7.85 -20.94
C GLY A 120 28.06 -8.22 -19.54
N GLN A 121 28.41 -7.49 -18.49
CA GLN A 121 27.86 -7.69 -17.16
C GLN A 121 26.46 -7.11 -17.09
N SER A 122 25.49 -7.90 -16.61
CA SER A 122 24.12 -7.44 -16.42
C SER A 122 23.70 -7.36 -14.95
N TRP A 123 22.83 -6.41 -14.65
CA TRP A 123 22.20 -6.29 -13.34
C TRP A 123 20.74 -5.88 -13.45
N TRP A 124 20.00 -6.10 -12.37
CA TRP A 124 18.62 -5.63 -12.27
C TRP A 124 18.57 -4.19 -11.80
N VAL A 125 17.73 -3.42 -12.45
CA VAL A 125 17.32 -2.08 -12.04
C VAL A 125 15.83 -2.17 -11.73
N THR A 126 15.44 -1.79 -10.52
CA THR A 126 14.03 -1.75 -10.11
C THR A 126 13.59 -0.32 -9.91
N LEU A 127 12.38 -0.02 -10.37
CA LEU A 127 11.72 1.25 -10.11
C LEU A 127 10.56 1.00 -9.17
N LEU A 128 10.62 1.66 -8.02
CA LEU A 128 9.61 1.59 -6.98
C LEU A 128 8.81 2.89 -6.95
N THR A 129 7.51 2.77 -6.77
CA THR A 129 6.66 3.92 -6.40
C THR A 129 6.43 3.88 -4.91
N LEU A 130 6.82 4.94 -4.23
CA LEU A 130 6.60 5.13 -2.81
C LEU A 130 5.45 6.12 -2.65
N ARG A 131 4.49 5.77 -1.79
CA ARG A 131 3.33 6.60 -1.49
C ARG A 131 3.16 6.76 0.01
N SER A 132 3.13 7.99 0.49
CA SER A 132 2.66 8.35 1.82
C SER A 132 1.28 8.98 1.70
N ASP A 133 0.28 8.42 2.37
CA ASP A 133 -1.11 8.89 2.30
C ASP A 133 -1.80 8.77 3.66
N PRO A 134 -1.71 9.81 4.50
CA PRO A 134 -2.32 9.78 5.84
C PRO A 134 -3.85 9.88 5.80
N GLY A 135 -4.44 10.31 4.69
CA GLY A 135 -5.90 10.41 4.53
C GLY A 135 -6.55 9.08 4.19
N ALA A 136 -5.84 8.18 3.50
CA ALA A 136 -6.39 6.89 3.06
C ALA A 136 -6.99 6.05 4.21
N PRO A 137 -6.36 5.87 5.38
CA PRO A 137 -6.97 5.13 6.49
C PRO A 137 -8.30 5.73 6.96
N VAL A 138 -8.41 7.07 6.98
CA VAL A 138 -9.63 7.79 7.39
C VAL A 138 -10.74 7.57 6.37
N VAL A 139 -10.42 7.63 5.08
CA VAL A 139 -11.38 7.33 4.00
C VAL A 139 -11.92 5.91 4.13
N PHE A 140 -11.05 4.91 4.30
CA PHE A 140 -11.48 3.51 4.42
C PHE A 140 -12.29 3.27 5.70
N ALA A 141 -11.94 3.90 6.81
CA ALA A 141 -12.77 3.86 8.02
C ALA A 141 -14.16 4.46 7.77
N GLY A 142 -14.24 5.58 7.05
CA GLY A 142 -15.49 6.20 6.63
C GLY A 142 -16.36 5.27 5.78
N TYR A 143 -15.77 4.63 4.76
CA TYR A 143 -16.49 3.61 3.98
C TYR A 143 -16.97 2.42 4.83
N GLY A 144 -16.18 2.00 5.82
CA GLY A 144 -16.59 0.97 6.77
C GLY A 144 -17.83 1.37 7.56
N LEU A 145 -17.89 2.60 8.07
CA LEU A 145 -19.06 3.13 8.78
C LEU A 145 -20.30 3.21 7.88
N LEU A 146 -20.12 3.64 6.62
CA LEU A 146 -21.20 3.68 5.64
C LEU A 146 -21.75 2.27 5.36
N ALA A 147 -20.88 1.28 5.16
CA ALA A 147 -21.27 -0.10 4.94
C ALA A 147 -22.02 -0.69 6.16
N LEU A 148 -21.54 -0.42 7.37
CA LEU A 148 -22.21 -0.85 8.60
C LEU A 148 -23.58 -0.20 8.78
N ALA A 149 -23.73 1.09 8.46
CA ALA A 149 -25.01 1.78 8.50
C ALA A 149 -26.01 1.18 7.50
N ALA A 150 -25.54 0.91 6.27
CA ALA A 150 -26.37 0.28 5.23
C ALA A 150 -26.79 -1.14 5.61
N LEU A 151 -25.86 -1.96 6.11
CA LEU A 151 -26.15 -3.31 6.58
C LEU A 151 -27.14 -3.30 7.75
N GLY A 152 -26.96 -2.41 8.72
CA GLY A 152 -27.88 -2.26 9.85
C GLY A 152 -29.27 -1.82 9.40
N LEU A 153 -29.38 -0.97 8.38
CA LEU A 153 -30.67 -0.59 7.80
C LEU A 153 -31.35 -1.78 7.13
N ALA A 154 -30.61 -2.55 6.31
CA ALA A 154 -31.14 -3.73 5.63
C ALA A 154 -31.65 -4.79 6.63
N ILE A 155 -30.88 -5.08 7.69
CA ILE A 155 -31.29 -6.01 8.75
C ILE A 155 -32.55 -5.51 9.46
N ARG A 156 -32.62 -4.21 9.74
CA ARG A 156 -33.80 -3.62 10.38
C ARG A 156 -35.05 -3.76 9.51
N GLU A 157 -34.91 -3.63 8.19
CA GLU A 157 -36.03 -3.76 7.26
C GLU A 157 -36.49 -5.21 7.10
N THR A 158 -35.59 -6.20 7.17
CA THR A 158 -35.96 -7.61 7.06
C THR A 158 -36.54 -8.22 8.33
N VAL A 159 -36.23 -7.65 9.50
CA VAL A 159 -36.73 -8.12 10.82
C VAL A 159 -38.05 -7.43 11.22
N ARG A 160 -38.50 -6.44 10.45
CA ARG A 160 -39.81 -5.80 10.60
C ARG A 160 -40.87 -6.52 9.78
#